data_AF-A0A2A2RRL3-F1
#
_entry.id   AF-A0A2A2RRL3-F1
#
_cell.length_a   1.000
_cell.length_b   1.000
_cell.length_c   1.000
_cell.angle_alpha   90.00
_cell.angle_beta   90.00
_cell.angle_gamma   90.00
#
_symmetry.space_group_name_H-M   'P 1'
#
loop_
_entity.id
_entity.type
_entity.pdbx_description
1 polymer ?
#
loop_
_entity_poly.entity_id
_entity_poly.type
_entity_poly.pdbx_seq_one_letter_code
_entity_poly.pdbx_strand_id
1 'polypeptide(L)'
;MRDAVLADLYQLHPEAKTKIKNAAGYAVFSNVGINLAIASFAGGHGLISQHGIFQDTETFMKMASAGLGFGLGIKDFRAVFVFTDANKLAQFIDQGWDFSGQVDAAAKSDDKGAALAGAHTVMPGVEVYQITKNGLALQATLQGTKYWKDKKLN
;
A
#
# COMPACT_ATOMS: atom_id res chain seq x y z
N MET A 1 5.20 -2.84 14.30
CA MET A 1 4.21 -2.70 13.21
C MET A 1 4.65 -3.48 11.97
N ARG A 2 5.71 -3.05 11.26
CA ARG A 2 6.24 -3.71 10.05
C ARG A 2 6.32 -5.23 10.15
N ASP A 3 7.06 -5.74 11.13
CA ASP A 3 7.36 -7.18 11.21
C ASP A 3 6.09 -8.03 11.38
N ALA A 4 5.10 -7.51 12.12
CA ALA A 4 3.81 -8.16 12.27
C ALA A 4 3.03 -8.17 10.94
N VAL A 5 3.02 -7.05 10.20
CA VAL A 5 2.34 -6.99 8.89
C VAL A 5 3.00 -7.93 7.89
N LEU A 6 4.33 -7.99 7.86
CA LEU A 6 5.06 -8.90 6.98
C LEU A 6 4.85 -10.37 7.38
N ALA A 7 4.81 -10.67 8.68
CA ALA A 7 4.48 -12.01 9.15
C ALA A 7 3.07 -12.44 8.71
N ASP A 8 2.08 -11.56 8.86
CA ASP A 8 0.71 -11.80 8.37
C ASP A 8 0.70 -11.99 6.85
N LEU A 9 1.44 -11.14 6.12
CA LEU A 9 1.56 -11.23 4.66
C LEU A 9 2.15 -12.58 4.25
N TYR A 10 3.22 -13.05 4.88
CA TYR A 10 3.89 -14.29 4.49
C TYR A 10 3.09 -15.54 4.86
N GLN A 11 2.18 -15.46 5.84
CA GLN A 11 1.22 -16.53 6.10
C GLN A 11 0.16 -16.61 4.99
N LEU A 12 -0.31 -15.46 4.49
CA LEU A 12 -1.32 -15.40 3.44
C LEU A 12 -0.75 -15.61 2.03
N HIS A 13 0.45 -15.08 1.79
CA HIS A 13 1.18 -15.03 0.50
C HIS A 13 2.66 -15.37 0.71
N PRO A 14 3.01 -16.66 0.86
CA PRO A 14 4.41 -17.08 1.04
C PRO A 14 5.34 -16.60 -0.07
N GLU A 15 4.84 -16.46 -1.29
CA GLU A 15 5.57 -15.94 -2.46
C GLU A 15 6.01 -14.48 -2.28
N ALA A 16 5.28 -13.68 -1.49
CA ALA A 16 5.61 -12.29 -1.22
C ALA A 16 6.97 -12.18 -0.51
N LYS A 17 7.39 -13.19 0.24
CA LYS A 17 8.70 -13.22 0.91
C LYS A 17 9.85 -13.10 -0.08
N THR A 18 9.78 -13.87 -1.17
CA THR A 18 10.81 -13.85 -2.21
C THR A 18 10.74 -12.55 -3.02
N LYS A 19 9.54 -12.06 -3.32
CA LYS A 19 9.35 -10.81 -4.05
C LYS A 19 9.90 -9.61 -3.28
N ILE A 20 9.55 -9.49 -2.00
CA ILE A 20 10.05 -8.42 -1.14
C ILE A 20 11.56 -8.48 -1.06
N LYS A 21 12.15 -9.66 -0.80
CA LYS A 21 13.60 -9.84 -0.72
C LYS A 21 14.34 -9.35 -1.98
N ASN A 22 13.78 -9.61 -3.17
CA ASN A 22 14.40 -9.28 -4.44
C ASN A 22 14.01 -7.90 -4.99
N ALA A 23 13.16 -7.15 -4.29
CA ALA A 23 12.72 -5.82 -4.69
C ALA A 23 13.81 -4.77 -4.45
N ALA A 24 13.66 -3.59 -5.08
CA ALA A 24 14.46 -2.41 -4.74
C ALA A 24 14.11 -1.89 -3.33
N GLY A 25 12.90 -2.18 -2.86
CA GLY A 25 12.42 -1.88 -1.53
C GLY A 25 10.94 -2.17 -1.39
N TYR A 26 10.40 -1.95 -0.20
CA TYR A 26 9.00 -2.16 0.11
C TYR A 26 8.49 -1.11 1.08
N ALA A 27 7.19 -0.86 1.07
CA ALA A 27 6.54 0.01 2.04
C ALA A 27 5.50 -0.76 2.83
N VAL A 28 5.42 -0.52 4.13
CA VAL A 28 4.39 -1.07 5.00
C VAL A 28 3.62 0.06 5.65
N PHE A 29 2.31 0.03 5.47
CA PHE A 29 1.38 0.97 6.07
C PHE A 29 0.40 0.24 6.97
N SER A 30 0.18 0.81 8.16
CA SER A 30 -0.90 0.42 9.04
C SER A 30 -1.86 1.58 9.16
N ASN A 31 -3.14 1.30 8.92
CA ASN A 31 -4.16 2.32 8.90
C ASN A 31 -5.34 1.93 9.76
N VAL A 32 -5.87 2.92 10.48
CA VAL A 32 -7.13 2.83 11.21
C VAL A 32 -8.11 3.76 10.51
N GLY A 33 -9.17 3.19 9.95
CA GLY A 33 -10.22 3.93 9.25
C GLY A 33 -11.55 3.86 9.96
N ILE A 34 -12.38 4.88 9.78
CA ILE A 34 -13.76 4.93 10.24
C ILE A 34 -14.66 5.01 9.01
N ASN A 35 -15.66 4.13 8.92
CA ASN A 35 -16.72 4.23 7.92
C ASN A 35 -18.00 4.73 8.59
N LEU A 36 -18.64 5.68 7.93
CA LEU A 36 -19.87 6.31 8.36
C LEU A 36 -20.89 6.26 7.22
N ALA A 37 -21.73 5.22 7.25
CA ALA A 37 -22.79 4.93 6.29
C ALA A 37 -22.28 4.77 4.85
N ILE A 38 -22.00 5.87 4.16
CA ILE A 38 -21.58 5.95 2.75
C ILE A 38 -20.21 6.63 2.62
N ALA A 39 -19.71 7.30 3.67
CA ALA A 39 -18.40 7.96 3.67
C ALA A 39 -17.38 7.15 4.45
N SER A 40 -16.14 7.12 3.99
CA SER A 40 -15.01 6.48 4.66
C SER A 40 -13.86 7.46 4.78
N PHE A 41 -13.29 7.55 5.97
CA PHE A 41 -12.09 8.33 6.24
C PHE A 41 -11.09 7.45 6.97
N ALA A 42 -9.83 7.58 6.59
CA ALA A 42 -8.78 6.75 7.15
C ALA A 42 -7.49 7.53 7.29
N GLY A 43 -6.77 7.28 8.38
CA GLY A 43 -5.48 7.89 8.66
C GLY A 43 -4.50 6.86 9.17
N GLY A 44 -3.24 7.00 8.76
CA GLY A 44 -2.26 5.97 9.03
C GLY A 44 -0.83 6.46 8.91
N HIS A 45 0.05 5.59 9.38
CA HIS A 45 1.50 5.77 9.29
C HIS A 45 2.10 4.53 8.65
N GLY A 46 3.26 4.72 8.05
CA GLY A 46 4.01 3.62 7.48
C GLY A 46 5.49 3.92 7.46
N LEU A 47 6.21 2.96 6.92
CA LEU A 47 7.62 3.10 6.60
C LEU A 47 7.88 2.52 5.22
N ILE A 48 8.87 3.07 4.56
CA ILE A 48 9.49 2.51 3.37
C ILE A 48 10.85 1.97 3.79
N SER A 49 11.15 0.73 3.43
CA SER A 49 12.48 0.13 3.54
C SER A 49 13.07 0.06 2.14
N GLN A 50 14.06 0.90 1.86
CA GLN A 50 14.83 0.85 0.62
C GLN A 50 16.03 -0.08 0.83
N HIS A 51 16.14 -1.10 -0.02
CA HIS A 51 17.24 -2.05 0.07
C HIS A 51 18.54 -1.40 -0.37
N GLY A 52 19.55 -1.45 0.49
CA GLY A 52 20.89 -0.95 0.22
C GLY A 52 21.92 -2.06 0.13
N ILE A 53 23.12 -1.72 -0.35
CA ILE A 53 24.22 -2.68 -0.51
C ILE A 53 24.73 -3.17 0.86
N PHE A 54 24.79 -2.27 1.84
CA PHE A 54 25.32 -2.56 3.19
C PHE A 54 24.24 -2.60 4.26
N GLN A 55 23.23 -1.74 4.12
CA GLN A 55 22.10 -1.63 5.04
C GLN A 55 20.92 -1.02 4.33
N ASP A 56 19.72 -1.33 4.82
CA ASP A 56 18.50 -0.72 4.35
C ASP A 56 18.37 0.70 4.89
N THR A 57 17.72 1.56 4.09
CA THR A 57 17.36 2.92 4.50
C THR A 57 15.86 2.96 4.77
N GLU A 58 15.49 3.41 5.96
CA GLU A 58 14.08 3.56 6.34
C GLU A 58 13.62 5.00 6.12
N THR A 59 12.43 5.17 5.53
CA THR A 59 11.76 6.47 5.41
C THR A 59 10.37 6.37 6.03
N PHE A 60 10.08 7.20 7.01
CA PHE A 60 8.77 7.25 7.66
C PHE A 60 7.76 8.02 6.82
N MET A 61 6.57 7.47 6.72
CA MET A 61 5.50 8.01 5.89
C MET A 61 4.20 8.16 6.66
N LYS A 62 3.37 9.05 6.13
CA LYS A 62 1.99 9.27 6.53
C LYS A 62 1.08 8.96 5.35
N MET A 63 -0.15 8.58 5.69
CA MET A 63 -1.20 8.42 4.72
C MET A 63 -2.53 8.93 5.25
N ALA A 64 -3.37 9.38 4.35
CA ALA A 64 -4.77 9.68 4.63
C ALA A 64 -5.61 9.27 3.43
N SER A 65 -6.81 8.76 3.69
CA SER A 65 -7.77 8.45 2.66
C SER A 65 -9.14 9.02 2.98
N ALA A 66 -9.85 9.39 1.91
CA ALA A 66 -11.24 9.78 1.94
C ALA A 66 -11.92 9.20 0.70
N GLY A 67 -13.09 8.57 0.88
CA GLY A 67 -13.80 7.96 -0.23
C GLY A 67 -15.21 7.53 0.14
N LEU A 68 -15.90 6.95 -0.84
CA LEU A 68 -17.19 6.33 -0.60
C LEU A 68 -16.95 4.92 -0.04
N GLY A 69 -17.54 4.63 1.11
CA GLY A 69 -17.45 3.33 1.76
C GLY A 69 -18.76 3.00 2.43
N PHE A 70 -19.32 1.85 2.08
CA PHE A 70 -20.55 1.36 2.68
C PHE A 70 -20.25 0.66 4.01
N GLY A 71 -21.06 0.97 5.02
CA GLY A 71 -21.03 0.33 6.34
C GLY A 71 -20.68 1.29 7.48
N LEU A 72 -20.87 0.81 8.70
CA LEU A 72 -20.54 1.51 9.93
C LEU A 72 -19.45 0.74 10.67
N GLY A 73 -18.41 1.45 11.12
CA GLY A 73 -17.42 0.88 12.02
C GLY A 73 -15.98 1.18 11.66
N ILE A 74 -15.10 0.74 12.56
CA ILE A 74 -13.65 0.90 12.46
C ILE A 74 -13.09 -0.22 11.58
N LYS A 75 -12.41 0.15 10.50
CA LYS A 75 -11.66 -0.78 9.66
C LYS A 75 -10.18 -0.68 10.00
N ASP A 76 -9.62 -1.80 10.42
CA ASP A 76 -8.17 -1.97 10.46
C ASP A 76 -7.74 -2.64 9.16
N PHE A 77 -6.92 -1.93 8.39
CA PHE A 77 -6.28 -2.47 7.21
C PHE A 77 -4.79 -2.16 7.20
N ARG A 78 -4.05 -3.06 6.55
CA ARG A 78 -2.61 -2.96 6.35
C ARG A 78 -2.35 -3.05 4.87
N ALA A 79 -1.41 -2.26 4.37
CA ALA A 79 -0.99 -2.29 2.98
C ALA A 79 0.52 -2.51 2.89
N VAL A 80 0.94 -3.42 2.01
CA VAL A 80 2.35 -3.65 1.69
C VAL A 80 2.56 -3.38 0.21
N PHE A 81 3.39 -2.40 -0.11
CA PHE A 81 3.81 -2.08 -1.47
C PHE A 81 5.18 -2.72 -1.71
N VAL A 82 5.34 -3.40 -2.82
CA VAL A 82 6.61 -4.02 -3.24
C VAL A 82 7.06 -3.34 -4.52
N PHE A 83 8.22 -2.67 -4.46
CA PHE A 83 8.76 -1.90 -5.58
C PHE A 83 9.90 -2.68 -6.23
N THR A 84 9.62 -3.30 -7.36
CA THR A 84 10.66 -3.97 -8.16
C THR A 84 11.48 -2.97 -8.97
N ASP A 85 10.95 -1.76 -9.21
CA ASP A 85 11.64 -0.65 -9.87
C ASP A 85 12.14 0.39 -8.85
N ALA A 86 13.45 0.59 -8.78
CA ALA A 86 14.10 1.55 -7.89
C ALA A 86 13.71 3.01 -8.17
N ASN A 87 13.41 3.36 -9.42
CA ASN A 87 12.96 4.71 -9.78
C ASN A 87 11.55 4.97 -9.24
N LYS A 88 10.68 3.95 -9.27
CA LYS A 88 9.33 4.05 -8.69
C LYS A 88 9.39 4.18 -7.18
N LEU A 89 10.29 3.44 -6.54
CA LEU A 89 10.55 3.58 -5.12
C LEU A 89 11.00 5.00 -4.76
N ALA A 90 12.02 5.52 -5.45
CA ALA A 90 12.54 6.87 -5.22
C ALA A 90 11.46 7.94 -5.46
N GLN A 91 10.69 7.80 -6.54
CA GLN A 91 9.57 8.69 -6.84
C GLN A 91 8.52 8.67 -5.73
N PHE A 92 8.16 7.48 -5.22
CA PHE A 92 7.22 7.35 -4.12
C PHE A 92 7.72 7.97 -2.82
N ILE A 93 9.02 7.80 -2.51
CA ILE A 93 9.65 8.42 -1.34
C ILE A 93 9.57 9.95 -1.42
N ASP A 94 9.91 10.53 -2.58
CA ASP A 94 10.09 11.98 -2.70
C ASP A 94 8.80 12.74 -2.99
N GLN A 95 7.94 12.20 -3.85
CA GLN A 95 6.71 12.84 -4.28
C GLN A 95 5.49 12.32 -3.51
N GLY A 96 5.62 11.19 -2.82
CA GLY A 96 4.48 10.46 -2.30
C GLY A 96 3.67 9.82 -3.43
N TRP A 97 2.41 9.52 -3.15
CA TRP A 97 1.47 9.07 -4.18
C TRP A 97 0.08 9.60 -3.88
N ASP A 98 -0.63 9.99 -4.93
CA ASP A 98 -2.02 10.41 -4.85
C ASP A 98 -2.90 9.50 -5.70
N PHE A 99 -3.63 8.59 -5.04
CA PHE A 99 -4.59 7.69 -5.67
C PHE A 99 -5.99 8.31 -5.81
N SER A 100 -6.18 9.59 -5.48
CA SER A 100 -7.47 10.26 -5.67
C SER A 100 -7.75 10.60 -7.14
N GLY A 101 -6.71 10.83 -7.95
CA GLY A 101 -6.82 11.25 -9.35
C GLY A 101 -6.72 10.15 -10.41
N GLN A 102 -6.45 8.89 -10.03
CA GLN A 102 -6.20 7.79 -11.00
C GLN A 102 -7.48 7.10 -11.51
N VAL A 103 -8.67 7.56 -11.10
CA VAL A 103 -9.96 6.97 -11.49
C VAL A 103 -10.16 7.01 -13.02
N ASP A 104 -9.76 8.09 -13.69
CA ASP A 104 -10.00 8.27 -15.13
C ASP A 104 -9.06 7.45 -16.04
N ALA A 105 -7.91 7.01 -15.54
CA ALA A 105 -6.94 6.24 -16.33
C ALA A 105 -7.24 4.73 -16.32
N ALA A 106 -7.64 4.19 -15.16
CA ALA A 106 -8.00 2.78 -15.02
C ALA A 106 -9.35 2.43 -15.67
N ALA A 107 -10.28 3.40 -15.77
CA ALA A 107 -11.58 3.20 -16.43
C ALA A 107 -11.49 3.18 -17.97
N LYS A 108 -10.40 3.70 -18.56
CA LYS A 108 -10.20 3.78 -20.02
C LYS A 108 -9.27 2.70 -20.58
N SER A 109 -8.60 1.95 -19.71
CA SER A 109 -7.72 0.86 -20.10
C SER A 109 -8.41 -0.46 -19.77
N ASP A 110 -8.84 -1.17 -20.81
CA ASP A 110 -9.42 -2.52 -20.71
C ASP A 110 -8.38 -3.60 -20.32
N ASP A 111 -7.13 -3.21 -20.07
CA ASP A 111 -6.07 -4.10 -19.62
C ASP A 111 -6.21 -4.39 -18.13
N LYS A 112 -7.20 -5.22 -17.81
CA LYS A 112 -7.30 -5.95 -16.54
C LYS A 112 -6.17 -6.99 -16.48
N GLY A 113 -4.94 -6.51 -16.29
CA GLY A 113 -3.77 -7.33 -15.99
C GLY A 113 -4.06 -8.21 -14.77
N ALA A 114 -3.74 -9.50 -14.92
CA ALA A 114 -4.16 -10.60 -14.06
C ALA A 114 -3.99 -10.29 -12.56
N ALA A 115 -5.12 -10.13 -11.86
CA ALA A 115 -5.19 -10.19 -10.41
C ALA A 115 -4.92 -11.64 -9.96
N LEU A 116 -3.67 -12.04 -9.99
CA LEU A 116 -3.24 -13.34 -9.45
C LEU A 116 -3.13 -13.21 -7.94
N ALA A 117 -3.99 -13.96 -7.24
CA ALA A 117 -3.81 -14.34 -5.84
C ALA A 117 -3.38 -13.20 -4.90
N GLY A 118 -4.19 -12.15 -4.77
CA GLY A 118 -4.06 -11.13 -3.71
C GLY A 118 -2.95 -10.10 -3.84
N ALA A 119 -2.12 -10.19 -4.88
CA ALA A 119 -1.27 -9.10 -5.34
C ALA A 119 -1.96 -8.35 -6.47
N HIS A 120 -2.02 -7.02 -6.38
CA HIS A 120 -2.45 -6.18 -7.48
C HIS A 120 -1.28 -5.36 -8.00
N THR A 121 -0.96 -5.51 -9.29
CA THR A 121 -0.05 -4.60 -9.98
C THR A 121 -0.77 -3.28 -10.16
N VAL A 122 -0.40 -2.29 -9.37
CA VAL A 122 -1.00 -0.95 -9.40
C VAL A 122 -0.43 -0.13 -10.57
N MET A 123 0.84 -0.39 -10.89
CA MET A 123 1.49 0.02 -12.14
C MET A 123 2.67 -0.93 -12.41
N PRO A 124 3.19 -0.98 -13.64
CA PRO A 124 4.41 -1.75 -13.92
C PRO A 124 5.51 -1.40 -12.90
N GLY A 125 6.03 -2.42 -12.21
CA GLY A 125 7.08 -2.26 -11.20
C GLY A 125 6.62 -2.06 -9.75
N VAL A 126 5.30 -2.00 -9.49
CA VAL A 126 4.74 -1.83 -8.14
C VAL A 126 3.59 -2.80 -7.90
N GLU A 127 3.78 -3.73 -6.97
CA GLU A 127 2.75 -4.65 -6.49
C GLU A 127 2.24 -4.21 -5.12
N VAL A 128 0.93 -4.37 -4.87
CA VAL A 128 0.32 -4.00 -3.60
C VAL A 128 -0.48 -5.16 -3.03
N TYR A 129 -0.24 -5.45 -1.75
CA TYR A 129 -0.97 -6.41 -0.95
C TYR A 129 -1.79 -5.67 0.12
N GLN A 130 -3.07 -5.97 0.20
CA GLN A 130 -3.94 -5.41 1.23
C GLN A 130 -4.43 -6.51 2.19
N ILE A 131 -4.13 -6.35 3.48
CA ILE A 131 -4.49 -7.28 4.54
C ILE A 131 -5.55 -6.61 5.43
N THR A 132 -6.64 -7.30 5.70
CA THR A 132 -7.67 -6.86 6.66
C THR A 132 -7.85 -7.87 7.77
N LYS A 133 -8.53 -7.48 8.86
CA LYS A 133 -8.84 -8.39 9.98
C LYS A 133 -9.55 -9.67 9.57
N ASN A 134 -10.35 -9.64 8.50
CA ASN A 134 -11.13 -10.78 8.03
C ASN A 134 -10.42 -11.55 6.88
N GLY A 135 -9.15 -11.25 6.60
CA GLY A 135 -8.39 -11.81 5.48
C GLY A 135 -8.17 -10.80 4.36
N LEU A 136 -8.08 -11.28 3.13
CA LEU A 136 -7.76 -10.50 1.95
C LEU A 136 -8.94 -9.58 1.54
N ALA A 137 -8.68 -8.30 1.27
CA ALA A 137 -9.72 -7.39 0.77
C ALA A 137 -9.41 -6.94 -0.66
N LEU A 138 -10.43 -7.02 -1.53
CA LEU A 138 -10.37 -6.57 -2.92
C LEU A 138 -10.29 -5.04 -3.02
N GLN A 139 -9.27 -4.56 -3.74
CA GLN A 139 -9.13 -3.38 -4.62
C GLN A 139 -9.72 -1.98 -4.27
N ALA A 140 -10.72 -1.85 -3.41
CA ALA A 140 -11.51 -0.62 -3.28
C ALA A 140 -10.86 0.50 -2.43
N THR A 141 -9.82 0.19 -1.66
CA THR A 141 -9.32 1.11 -0.61
C THR A 141 -8.16 1.99 -1.04
N LEU A 142 -7.52 1.70 -2.19
CA LEU A 142 -6.41 2.52 -2.67
C LEU A 142 -6.93 3.86 -3.20
N GLN A 143 -8.10 3.87 -3.85
CA GLN A 143 -8.71 5.10 -4.37
C GLN A 143 -9.00 6.11 -3.26
N GLY A 144 -8.71 7.39 -3.54
CA GLY A 144 -8.90 8.46 -2.56
C GLY A 144 -7.85 8.48 -1.44
N THR A 145 -6.79 7.68 -1.55
CA THR A 145 -5.68 7.66 -0.59
C THR A 145 -4.49 8.49 -1.08
N LYS A 146 -3.93 9.30 -0.19
CA LYS A 146 -2.69 10.03 -0.39
C LYS A 146 -1.62 9.52 0.58
N TYR A 147 -0.40 9.39 0.08
CA TYR A 147 0.79 8.99 0.81
C TYR A 147 1.83 10.12 0.73
N TRP A 148 2.53 10.42 1.83
CA TRP A 148 3.57 11.45 1.84
C TRP A 148 4.60 11.22 2.95
N LYS A 149 5.79 11.81 2.79
CA LYS A 149 6.91 11.70 3.74
C LYS A 149 6.57 12.41 5.05
N ASP A 150 6.86 11.77 6.18
CA ASP A 150 6.68 12.41 7.49
C ASP A 150 7.87 13.31 7.82
N LYS A 151 7.73 14.62 7.57
CA LYS A 151 8.79 15.62 7.80
C LYS A 151 9.29 15.73 9.24
N LYS A 152 8.60 15.12 10.22
CA LYS A 152 9.03 15.14 11.63
C LYS A 152 9.90 13.95 12.00
N LEU A 153 9.90 12.89 11.18
CA LEU A 153 10.56 11.61 11.47
C LEU A 153 11.67 11.29 10.46
N ASN A 154 11.88 12.14 9.45
CA ASN A 154 12.94 12.06 8.45
C ASN A 154 13.65 13.42 8.37
#